data_AF-A0A4Q4V0H4-F1
#
_entry.id   AF-A0A4Q4V0H4-F1
#
_cell.length_a   1.000
_cell.length_b   1.000
_cell.length_c   1.000
_cell.angle_alpha   90.00
_cell.angle_beta   90.00
_cell.angle_gamma   90.00
#
_symmetry.space_group_name_H-M   'P 1'
#
loop_
_entity.id
_entity.type
_entity.pdbx_description
1 polymer ?
#
loop_
_entity_poly.entity_id
_entity_poly.type
_entity_poly.pdbx_seq_one_letter_code
_entity_poly.pdbx_strand_id
1 'polypeptide(L)'
;MSGSRDPNDSPSDLLQERLNETSLGMPPEDSLASEDSMRSTEAKIHRLFDEGKPFYTVDRFLDIESKLSSLDLSKAPCQVELQGIDGEPVTISVGLNRPYQPDMYPVLEFKPYQEMLRIVHHRWFDKKARDEIMCNVLLKATSPQPAASLKDAAHWEVEFSKTIDRWAKSPEHEELVSILDRCDLSSITKIICFGLGDFHRDLHSPVNRSSLHHAAALTVAQQVRDKTKKPTPLFTQDPAYCDGPKEVLKNHGFHVYEGAARFTRGFVDIDENTLVMSMFPTAPVREIIADFNFRPAVLICNRLIG
;
A
#
# COMPACT_ATOMS: atom_id res chain seq x y z
N MET A 1 -1.62 -22.88 24.75
CA MET A 1 -1.08 -21.93 25.74
C MET A 1 -1.01 -20.58 25.08
N SER A 2 -1.82 -19.64 25.56
CA SER A 2 -2.01 -18.29 25.03
C SER A 2 -0.86 -17.38 25.46
N GLY A 3 -0.03 -16.94 24.52
CA GLY A 3 0.86 -15.80 24.71
C GLY A 3 0.12 -14.53 24.29
N SER A 4 -0.07 -13.60 25.20
CA SER A 4 -0.54 -12.24 24.90
C SER A 4 0.52 -11.49 24.11
N ARG A 5 0.13 -10.88 22.98
CA ARG A 5 0.99 -10.01 22.16
C ARG A 5 1.29 -8.71 22.90
N ASP A 6 2.53 -8.27 22.84
CA ASP A 6 2.99 -7.03 23.46
C ASP A 6 2.60 -5.84 22.56
N PRO A 7 1.92 -4.80 23.08
CA PRO A 7 1.56 -3.62 22.29
C PRO A 7 2.76 -2.82 21.74
N ASN A 8 4.00 -3.20 22.06
CA ASN A 8 5.23 -2.53 21.63
C ASN A 8 6.00 -3.24 20.49
N ASP A 9 5.46 -4.29 19.86
CA ASP A 9 6.16 -4.97 18.76
C ASP A 9 6.51 -3.96 17.64
N SER A 10 7.82 -3.86 17.36
CA SER A 10 8.39 -2.93 16.40
C SER A 10 7.93 -3.28 14.97
N PRO A 11 7.91 -2.33 14.00
CA PRO A 11 7.68 -2.67 12.59
C PRO A 11 8.59 -3.80 12.07
N SER A 12 9.78 -3.97 12.66
CA SER A 12 10.67 -5.11 12.42
C SER A 12 10.08 -6.45 12.81
N ASP A 13 9.33 -6.51 13.91
CA ASP A 13 8.83 -7.75 14.50
C ASP A 13 7.57 -8.24 13.77
N LEU A 14 6.74 -7.29 13.31
CA LEU A 14 5.62 -7.55 12.39
C LEU A 14 6.10 -7.97 10.98
N LEU A 15 7.31 -7.57 10.58
CA LEU A 15 7.96 -8.07 9.35
C LEU A 15 8.56 -9.47 9.56
N GLN A 16 9.08 -9.76 10.76
CA GLN A 16 9.62 -11.06 11.13
C GLN A 16 8.53 -12.15 11.17
N GLU A 17 7.34 -11.85 11.73
CA GLU A 17 6.19 -12.77 11.70
C GLU A 17 5.65 -12.99 10.28
N ARG A 18 5.64 -11.96 9.42
CA ARG A 18 5.20 -12.09 8.01
C ARG A 18 6.10 -12.99 7.15
N LEU A 19 7.38 -13.12 7.52
CA LEU A 19 8.31 -14.05 6.87
C LEU A 19 8.11 -15.50 7.31
N ASN A 20 7.56 -15.72 8.51
CA ASN A 20 7.24 -17.06 9.00
C ASN A 20 5.92 -17.60 8.42
N GLU A 21 4.99 -16.73 8.01
CA GLU A 21 3.72 -17.13 7.37
C GLU A 21 3.81 -17.27 5.84
N THR A 22 4.95 -16.94 5.21
CA THR A 22 5.20 -17.29 3.81
C THR A 22 5.60 -18.77 3.71
N SER A 23 4.66 -19.67 4.00
CA SER A 23 4.78 -21.11 3.71
C SER A 23 4.65 -21.35 2.20
N LEU A 24 5.59 -20.83 1.42
CA LEU A 24 5.98 -21.40 0.14
C LEU A 24 6.94 -22.54 0.49
N GLY A 25 6.60 -23.77 0.07
CA GLY A 25 7.49 -24.93 0.26
C GLY A 25 8.91 -24.58 -0.19
N MET A 26 9.90 -25.04 0.57
CA MET A 26 11.30 -24.75 0.26
C MET A 26 11.60 -25.03 -1.22
N PRO A 27 12.22 -24.09 -1.95
CA PRO A 27 12.64 -24.37 -3.31
C PRO A 27 13.59 -25.59 -3.30
N PRO A 28 13.51 -26.48 -4.30
CA PRO A 28 14.47 -27.59 -4.44
C PRO A 28 15.90 -27.05 -4.37
N GLU A 29 16.82 -27.77 -3.70
CA GLU A 29 18.21 -27.29 -3.53
C GLU A 29 18.88 -26.94 -4.87
N ASP A 30 18.58 -27.70 -5.93
CA ASP A 30 19.10 -27.48 -7.29
C ASP A 30 18.54 -26.22 -7.99
N SER A 31 17.53 -25.57 -7.41
CA SER A 31 16.92 -24.34 -7.94
C SER A 31 17.42 -23.06 -7.26
N LEU A 32 18.23 -23.20 -6.21
CA LEU A 32 18.86 -22.08 -5.52
C LEU A 32 19.88 -21.39 -6.43
N ALA A 33 19.95 -20.07 -6.35
CA ALA A 33 20.94 -19.30 -7.06
C ALA A 33 22.34 -19.49 -6.45
N SER A 34 23.36 -19.50 -7.31
CA SER A 34 24.76 -19.48 -6.86
C SER A 34 25.12 -18.14 -6.20
N GLU A 35 26.17 -18.14 -5.37
CA GLU A 35 26.72 -16.89 -4.80
C GLU A 35 27.06 -15.86 -5.87
N ASP A 36 27.58 -16.29 -7.03
CA ASP A 36 27.89 -15.38 -8.14
C ASP A 36 26.63 -14.73 -8.73
N SER A 37 25.53 -15.48 -8.81
CA SER A 37 24.23 -14.96 -9.27
C SER A 37 23.65 -13.94 -8.28
N MET A 38 23.77 -14.21 -6.97
CA MET A 38 23.39 -13.27 -5.91
C MET A 38 24.19 -11.97 -6.03
N ARG A 39 25.52 -12.06 -6.06
CA ARG A 39 26.41 -10.89 -6.20
C ARG A 39 26.16 -10.10 -7.47
N SER A 40 25.94 -10.79 -8.60
CA SER A 40 25.62 -10.12 -9.87
C SER A 40 24.28 -9.39 -9.81
N THR A 41 23.28 -9.94 -9.11
CA THR A 41 21.96 -9.32 -8.95
C THR A 41 22.05 -8.09 -8.06
N GLU A 42 22.71 -8.21 -6.90
CA GLU A 42 22.97 -7.09 -5.99
C GLU A 42 23.74 -5.96 -6.68
N ALA A 43 24.85 -6.27 -7.35
CA ALA A 43 25.65 -5.27 -8.07
C ALA A 43 24.83 -4.55 -9.14
N LYS A 44 23.91 -5.26 -9.82
CA LYS A 44 23.00 -4.66 -10.80
C LYS A 44 22.03 -3.69 -10.15
N ILE A 45 21.40 -4.06 -9.03
CA ILE A 45 20.46 -3.20 -8.29
C ILE A 45 21.17 -1.93 -7.81
N HIS A 46 22.35 -2.07 -7.19
CA HIS A 46 23.17 -0.94 -6.77
C HIS A 46 23.49 -0.01 -7.92
N ARG A 47 24.00 -0.54 -9.03
CA ARG A 47 24.34 0.27 -10.20
C ARG A 47 23.13 1.07 -10.71
N LEU A 48 21.96 0.45 -10.84
CA LEU A 48 20.77 1.16 -11.34
C LEU A 48 20.32 2.26 -10.37
N PHE A 49 20.39 1.99 -9.06
CA PHE A 49 20.07 2.97 -8.02
C PHE A 49 21.07 4.15 -8.02
N ASP A 50 22.37 3.87 -8.09
CA ASP A 50 23.45 4.86 -8.11
C ASP A 50 23.43 5.70 -9.39
N GLU A 51 22.98 5.12 -10.52
CA GLU A 51 22.71 5.84 -11.78
C GLU A 51 21.47 6.75 -11.69
N GLY A 52 20.70 6.71 -10.59
CA GLY A 52 19.48 7.49 -10.41
C GLY A 52 18.34 7.02 -11.30
N LYS A 53 18.33 5.75 -11.73
CA LYS A 53 17.22 5.22 -12.53
C LYS A 53 15.98 5.02 -11.65
N PRO A 54 14.82 5.54 -12.06
CA PRO A 54 13.59 5.37 -11.29
C PRO A 54 13.15 3.91 -11.35
N PHE A 55 12.89 3.31 -10.19
CA PHE A 55 12.34 1.96 -10.07
C PHE A 55 10.81 1.99 -10.17
N TYR A 56 10.20 3.12 -9.81
CA TYR A 56 8.77 3.35 -9.85
C TYR A 56 8.44 4.47 -10.84
N THR A 57 7.67 4.15 -11.88
CA THR A 57 7.24 5.12 -12.88
C THR A 57 5.73 5.08 -13.08
N VAL A 58 5.15 6.19 -13.54
CA VAL A 58 3.72 6.28 -13.87
C VAL A 58 3.35 5.26 -14.95
N ASP A 59 4.17 5.11 -15.98
CA ASP A 59 3.94 4.14 -17.07
C ASP A 59 3.89 2.71 -16.55
N ARG A 60 4.80 2.36 -15.63
CA ARG A 60 4.82 1.04 -14.98
C ARG A 60 3.56 0.80 -14.17
N PHE A 61 3.05 1.81 -13.46
CA PHE A 61 1.80 1.71 -12.71
C PHE A 61 0.56 1.54 -13.60
N LEU A 62 0.53 2.19 -14.75
CA LEU A 62 -0.52 2.01 -15.76
C LEU A 62 -0.46 0.63 -16.42
N ASP A 63 0.74 0.14 -16.73
CA ASP A 63 0.92 -1.23 -17.25
C ASP A 63 0.44 -2.27 -16.24
N ILE A 64 0.89 -2.16 -14.98
CA ILE A 64 0.44 -3.07 -13.90
C ILE A 64 -1.09 -3.04 -13.76
N GLU A 65 -1.73 -1.87 -13.75
CA GLU A 65 -3.20 -1.76 -13.67
C GLU A 65 -3.89 -2.48 -14.83
N SER A 66 -3.38 -2.28 -16.07
CA SER A 66 -3.90 -2.93 -17.27
C SER A 66 -3.78 -4.45 -17.19
N LYS A 67 -2.59 -4.95 -16.85
CA LYS A 67 -2.32 -6.39 -16.74
C LYS A 67 -3.18 -7.03 -15.67
N LEU A 68 -3.28 -6.42 -14.48
CA LEU A 68 -4.11 -6.91 -13.38
C LEU A 68 -5.60 -6.94 -13.73
N SER A 69 -6.08 -5.99 -14.53
CA SER A 69 -7.49 -5.96 -14.96
C SER A 69 -7.84 -7.09 -15.92
N SER A 70 -6.85 -7.59 -16.69
CA SER A 70 -7.01 -8.67 -17.67
C SER A 70 -6.61 -10.06 -17.14
N LEU A 71 -6.14 -10.12 -15.89
CA LEU A 71 -5.53 -11.31 -15.33
C LEU A 71 -6.58 -12.40 -15.03
N ASP A 72 -6.40 -13.56 -15.63
CA ASP A 72 -7.22 -14.74 -15.40
C ASP A 72 -6.52 -15.71 -14.43
N LEU A 73 -6.96 -15.69 -13.17
CA LEU A 73 -6.42 -16.53 -12.10
C LEU A 73 -6.76 -18.03 -12.26
N SER A 74 -7.70 -18.39 -13.15
CA SER A 74 -8.06 -19.79 -13.40
C SER A 74 -7.05 -20.54 -14.27
N LYS A 75 -6.18 -19.82 -14.98
CA LYS A 75 -5.15 -20.40 -15.85
C LYS A 75 -3.94 -20.86 -15.05
N ALA A 76 -3.40 -22.02 -15.37
CA ALA A 76 -2.17 -22.56 -14.79
C ALA A 76 -1.10 -22.79 -15.90
N PRO A 77 0.11 -22.21 -15.78
CA PRO A 77 0.53 -21.26 -14.75
C PRO A 77 -0.11 -19.88 -14.96
N CYS A 78 -0.52 -19.22 -13.88
CA CYS A 78 -0.99 -17.83 -13.93
C CYS A 78 0.24 -16.92 -13.91
N GLN A 79 0.52 -16.25 -15.02
CA GLN A 79 1.71 -15.43 -15.19
C GLN A 79 1.38 -14.09 -15.84
N VAL A 80 2.20 -13.10 -15.54
CA VAL A 80 2.15 -11.79 -16.19
C VAL A 80 3.55 -11.36 -16.57
N GLU A 81 3.69 -10.78 -17.75
CA GLU A 81 4.91 -10.09 -18.15
C GLU A 81 4.81 -8.62 -17.75
N LEU A 82 5.80 -8.16 -16.99
CA LEU A 82 5.97 -6.78 -16.56
C LEU A 82 7.37 -6.30 -16.95
N GLN A 83 7.56 -4.98 -17.03
CA GLN A 83 8.88 -4.41 -17.23
C GLN A 83 9.72 -4.51 -15.94
N GLY A 84 10.97 -4.92 -16.05
CA GLY A 84 11.96 -4.91 -14.97
C GLY A 84 12.47 -3.51 -14.67
N ILE A 85 13.16 -3.33 -13.53
CA ILE A 85 13.82 -2.07 -13.12
C ILE A 85 14.99 -1.71 -14.03
N ASP A 86 15.45 -2.65 -14.85
CA ASP A 86 16.47 -2.49 -15.88
C ASP A 86 15.90 -2.22 -17.28
N GLY A 87 14.56 -2.20 -17.42
CA GLY A 87 13.85 -2.02 -18.68
C GLY A 87 13.55 -3.32 -19.43
N GLU A 88 14.09 -4.47 -19.00
CA GLU A 88 13.89 -5.75 -19.67
C GLU A 88 12.58 -6.42 -19.22
N PRO A 89 11.87 -7.15 -20.10
CA PRO A 89 10.65 -7.86 -19.70
C PRO A 89 10.96 -9.01 -18.73
N VAL A 90 10.11 -9.16 -17.71
CA VAL A 90 10.20 -10.20 -16.70
C VAL A 90 8.83 -10.86 -16.53
N THR A 91 8.80 -12.18 -16.61
CA THR A 91 7.59 -12.97 -16.36
C THR A 91 7.46 -13.33 -14.89
N ILE A 92 6.47 -12.76 -14.21
CA ILE A 92 6.18 -13.05 -12.80
C ILE A 92 5.04 -14.06 -12.73
N SER A 93 5.25 -15.10 -11.93
CA SER A 93 4.18 -16.05 -11.58
C SER A 93 3.32 -15.49 -10.44
N VAL A 94 2.01 -15.53 -10.60
CA VAL A 94 1.08 -15.16 -9.54
C VAL A 94 1.07 -16.28 -8.50
N GLY A 95 1.54 -15.97 -7.28
CA GLY A 95 1.60 -16.93 -6.18
C GLY A 95 0.20 -17.37 -5.75
N LEU A 96 -0.14 -18.64 -5.98
CA LEU A 96 -1.31 -19.29 -5.40
C LEU A 96 -0.89 -20.02 -4.12
N ASN A 97 -1.21 -19.45 -2.97
CA ASN A 97 -0.90 -20.08 -1.67
C ASN A 97 -1.84 -21.27 -1.32
N ARG A 98 -2.82 -21.53 -2.20
CA ARG A 98 -3.82 -22.60 -2.10
C ARG A 98 -4.44 -22.85 -3.48
N PRO A 99 -5.15 -23.97 -3.70
CA PRO A 99 -5.85 -24.23 -4.95
C PRO A 99 -6.76 -23.08 -5.35
N TYR A 100 -6.81 -22.76 -6.64
CA TYR A 100 -7.64 -21.68 -7.18
C TYR A 100 -9.09 -21.80 -6.71
N GLN A 101 -9.68 -20.67 -6.32
CA GLN A 101 -11.10 -20.53 -6.03
C GLN A 101 -11.66 -19.36 -6.87
N PRO A 102 -12.91 -19.45 -7.37
CA PRO A 102 -13.48 -18.42 -8.25
C PRO A 102 -13.59 -17.01 -7.65
N ASP A 103 -13.55 -16.91 -6.32
CA ASP A 103 -13.63 -15.64 -5.57
C ASP A 103 -12.24 -15.05 -5.28
N MET A 104 -11.16 -15.71 -5.70
CA MET A 104 -9.81 -15.18 -5.54
C MET A 104 -9.58 -13.92 -6.37
N TYR A 105 -8.73 -13.05 -5.85
CA TYR A 105 -8.32 -11.83 -6.53
C TYR A 105 -6.81 -11.60 -6.40
N PRO A 106 -6.19 -10.88 -7.36
CA PRO A 106 -4.78 -10.57 -7.28
C PRO A 106 -4.49 -9.49 -6.24
N VAL A 107 -3.35 -9.62 -5.58
CA VAL A 107 -2.76 -8.66 -4.64
C VAL A 107 -1.36 -8.33 -5.10
N LEU A 108 -1.08 -7.03 -5.18
CA LEU A 108 0.22 -6.46 -5.47
C LEU A 108 0.91 -6.04 -4.17
N GLU A 109 2.17 -6.41 -4.02
CA GLU A 109 3.06 -5.87 -2.99
C GLU A 109 4.26 -5.22 -3.67
N PHE A 110 4.67 -4.05 -3.19
CA PHE A 110 5.87 -3.38 -3.68
C PHE A 110 7.09 -3.83 -2.89
N LYS A 111 8.24 -3.92 -3.56
CA LYS A 111 9.53 -4.27 -2.96
C LYS A 111 10.45 -3.05 -2.99
N PRO A 112 10.54 -2.26 -1.89
CA PRO A 112 11.48 -1.15 -1.82
C PRO A 112 12.92 -1.64 -1.98
N TYR A 113 13.80 -0.72 -2.37
CA TYR A 113 15.23 -0.95 -2.55
C TYR A 113 15.86 -1.83 -1.46
N GLN A 114 15.63 -1.49 -0.19
CA GLN A 114 16.19 -2.22 0.95
C GLN A 114 15.64 -3.66 1.06
N GLU A 115 14.37 -3.87 0.74
CA GLU A 115 13.78 -5.21 0.74
C GLU A 115 14.35 -6.06 -0.38
N MET A 116 14.57 -5.46 -1.57
CA MET A 116 15.21 -6.15 -2.68
C MET A 116 16.59 -6.69 -2.30
N LEU A 117 17.45 -5.86 -1.69
CA LEU A 117 18.76 -6.31 -1.20
C LEU A 117 18.64 -7.41 -0.14
N ARG A 118 17.70 -7.28 0.78
CA ARG A 118 17.46 -8.30 1.82
C ARG A 118 17.05 -9.65 1.21
N ILE A 119 16.24 -9.65 0.16
CA ILE A 119 15.82 -10.89 -0.53
C ILE A 119 17.00 -11.52 -1.28
N VAL A 120 17.89 -10.73 -1.90
CA VAL A 120 19.09 -11.27 -2.57
C VAL A 120 19.95 -12.08 -1.59
N HIS A 121 20.06 -11.62 -0.34
CA HIS A 121 20.83 -12.30 0.72
C HIS A 121 20.04 -13.39 1.47
N HIS A 122 18.82 -13.70 1.04
CA HIS A 122 18.01 -14.73 1.68
C HIS A 122 18.49 -16.13 1.28
N ARG A 123 18.50 -17.08 2.23
CA ARG A 123 18.92 -18.49 2.00
C ARG A 123 18.09 -19.27 0.97
N TRP A 124 16.98 -18.68 0.50
CA TRP A 124 16.06 -19.27 -0.48
C TRP A 124 16.00 -18.43 -1.76
N PHE A 125 17.05 -17.65 -2.03
CA PHE A 125 17.13 -16.87 -3.25
C PHE A 125 17.25 -17.80 -4.45
N ASP A 126 16.22 -17.80 -5.30
CA ASP A 126 16.09 -18.60 -6.51
C ASP A 126 15.76 -17.70 -7.70
N LYS A 127 15.52 -18.31 -8.87
CA LYS A 127 15.12 -17.56 -10.07
C LYS A 127 13.84 -16.74 -9.85
N LYS A 128 12.86 -17.28 -9.12
CA LYS A 128 11.57 -16.62 -8.88
C LYS A 128 11.77 -15.37 -8.02
N ALA A 129 12.52 -15.47 -6.93
CA ALA A 129 12.87 -14.34 -6.07
C ALA A 129 13.64 -13.26 -6.85
N ARG A 130 14.56 -13.66 -7.72
CA ARG A 130 15.27 -12.74 -8.61
C ARG A 130 14.31 -12.02 -9.55
N ASP A 131 13.40 -12.73 -10.20
CA ASP A 131 12.45 -12.15 -11.14
C ASP A 131 11.48 -11.17 -10.41
N GLU A 132 11.01 -11.50 -9.20
CA GLU A 132 10.21 -10.59 -8.35
C GLU A 132 10.97 -9.32 -7.93
N ILE A 133 12.25 -9.44 -7.55
CA ILE A 133 13.12 -8.31 -7.23
C ILE A 133 13.37 -7.44 -8.46
N MET A 134 13.71 -8.04 -9.60
CA MET A 134 13.93 -7.29 -10.83
C MET A 134 12.67 -6.59 -11.30
N CYS A 135 11.50 -7.04 -10.88
CA CYS A 135 10.24 -6.34 -11.10
C CYS A 135 9.76 -5.51 -9.93
N ASN A 136 10.55 -5.31 -8.87
CA ASN A 136 10.22 -4.57 -7.64
C ASN A 136 8.79 -4.74 -7.10
N VAL A 137 8.14 -5.86 -7.42
CA VAL A 137 6.77 -6.19 -7.03
C VAL A 137 6.61 -7.70 -6.88
N LEU A 138 5.70 -8.09 -5.98
CA LEU A 138 5.22 -9.45 -5.84
C LEU A 138 3.73 -9.49 -6.17
N LEU A 139 3.33 -10.52 -6.92
CA LEU A 139 1.94 -10.81 -7.21
C LEU A 139 1.51 -12.12 -6.55
N LYS A 140 0.42 -12.04 -5.81
CA LYS A 140 -0.20 -13.21 -5.16
C LYS A 140 -1.70 -13.19 -5.36
N ALA A 141 -2.33 -14.35 -5.33
CA ALA A 141 -3.77 -14.49 -5.27
C ALA A 141 -4.20 -14.72 -3.81
N THR A 142 -5.26 -14.03 -3.40
CA THR A 142 -5.89 -14.23 -2.09
C THR A 142 -7.38 -14.44 -2.26
N SER A 143 -8.04 -15.09 -1.29
CA SER A 143 -9.51 -15.10 -1.23
C SER A 143 -9.99 -13.98 -0.30
N PRO A 144 -11.23 -13.51 -0.48
CA PRO A 144 -11.87 -12.59 0.45
C PRO A 144 -11.90 -13.13 1.88
N GLN A 145 -12.02 -12.21 2.85
CA GLN A 145 -12.30 -12.60 4.22
C GLN A 145 -13.72 -13.21 4.31
N PRO A 146 -13.93 -14.22 5.17
CA PRO A 146 -15.26 -14.81 5.34
C PRO A 146 -16.29 -13.76 5.80
N ALA A 147 -17.45 -13.71 5.15
CA ALA A 147 -18.49 -12.73 5.46
C ALA A 147 -18.92 -12.73 6.94
N ALA A 148 -18.89 -13.88 7.61
CA ALA A 148 -19.21 -14.01 9.04
C ALA A 148 -18.26 -13.22 9.98
N SER A 149 -17.06 -12.86 9.49
CA SER A 149 -16.09 -12.06 10.24
C SER A 149 -16.22 -10.55 9.99
N LEU A 150 -17.05 -10.15 9.02
CA LEU A 150 -17.21 -8.76 8.61
C LEU A 150 -18.44 -8.12 9.28
N LYS A 151 -18.30 -6.85 9.63
CA LYS A 151 -19.40 -5.98 10.05
C LYS A 151 -19.89 -5.18 8.84
N ASP A 152 -21.18 -4.85 8.84
CA ASP A 152 -21.80 -4.10 7.77
C ASP A 152 -21.51 -2.59 7.86
N ALA A 153 -21.93 -1.84 6.83
CA ALA A 153 -21.75 -0.40 6.78
C ALA A 153 -22.47 0.33 7.93
N ALA A 154 -23.65 -0.15 8.35
CA ALA A 154 -24.42 0.46 9.43
C ALA A 154 -23.67 0.42 10.78
N HIS A 155 -23.02 -0.71 11.09
CA HIS A 155 -22.14 -0.81 12.24
C HIS A 155 -20.97 0.19 12.15
N TRP A 156 -20.31 0.23 10.99
CA TRP A 156 -19.14 1.08 10.81
C TRP A 156 -19.45 2.57 10.78
N GLU A 157 -20.62 2.97 10.29
CA GLU A 157 -21.09 4.36 10.30
C GLU A 157 -21.17 4.91 11.74
N VAL A 158 -21.71 4.11 12.66
CA VAL A 158 -21.81 4.46 14.08
C VAL A 158 -20.43 4.59 14.72
N GLU A 159 -19.53 3.63 14.49
CA GLU A 159 -18.19 3.65 15.09
C GLU A 159 -17.28 4.73 14.50
N PHE A 160 -17.41 4.99 13.20
CA PHE A 160 -16.66 6.04 12.53
C PHE A 160 -17.13 7.43 12.98
N SER A 161 -18.45 7.66 13.08
CA SER A 161 -19.01 8.92 13.61
C SER A 161 -18.51 9.22 15.03
N LYS A 162 -18.52 8.23 15.93
CA LYS A 162 -17.93 8.37 17.28
C LYS A 162 -16.44 8.73 17.23
N THR A 163 -15.72 8.23 16.24
CA THR A 163 -14.29 8.50 16.10
C THR A 163 -14.03 9.91 15.57
N ILE A 164 -14.84 10.40 14.63
CA ILE A 164 -14.81 11.80 14.18
C ILE A 164 -15.06 12.74 15.36
N ASP A 165 -16.09 12.47 16.17
CA ASP A 165 -16.43 13.29 17.33
C ASP A 165 -15.33 13.33 18.40
N ARG A 166 -14.63 12.19 18.60
CA ARG A 166 -13.51 12.11 19.54
C ARG A 166 -12.28 12.82 18.98
N TRP A 167 -11.96 12.60 17.70
CA TRP A 167 -10.85 13.24 17.00
C TRP A 167 -10.97 14.77 17.06
N ALA A 168 -12.15 15.32 16.75
CA ALA A 168 -12.37 16.78 16.78
C ALA A 168 -12.14 17.45 18.14
N LYS A 169 -12.11 16.68 19.23
CA LYS A 169 -11.87 17.14 20.61
C LYS A 169 -10.45 16.86 21.09
N SER A 170 -9.61 16.25 20.26
CA SER A 170 -8.28 15.83 20.64
C SER A 170 -7.24 16.94 20.43
N PRO A 171 -6.18 17.00 21.26
CA PRO A 171 -5.08 17.96 21.05
C PRO A 171 -4.41 17.81 19.68
N GLU A 172 -4.33 16.59 19.15
CA GLU A 172 -3.71 16.29 17.85
C GLU A 172 -4.51 16.89 16.70
N HIS A 173 -5.84 16.98 16.82
CA HIS A 173 -6.67 17.70 15.87
C HIS A 173 -6.35 19.20 15.87
N GLU A 174 -6.27 19.83 17.04
CA GLU A 174 -5.91 21.24 17.16
C GLU A 174 -4.51 21.52 16.61
N GLU A 175 -3.54 20.65 16.90
CA GLU A 175 -2.19 20.74 16.37
C GLU A 175 -2.19 20.62 14.84
N LEU A 176 -2.90 19.64 14.28
CA LEU A 176 -3.00 19.47 12.83
C LEU A 176 -3.60 20.70 12.16
N VAL A 177 -4.69 21.25 12.70
CA VAL A 177 -5.30 22.48 12.19
C VAL A 177 -4.31 23.65 12.26
N SER A 178 -3.61 23.82 13.39
CA SER A 178 -2.60 24.88 13.54
C SER A 178 -1.44 24.77 12.55
N ILE A 179 -0.99 23.55 12.25
CA ILE A 179 0.02 23.30 11.21
C ILE A 179 -0.53 23.70 9.84
N LEU A 180 -1.71 23.20 9.47
CA LEU A 180 -2.33 23.45 8.17
C LEU A 180 -2.64 24.95 7.97
N ASP A 181 -3.01 25.67 9.02
CA ASP A 181 -3.24 27.12 9.00
C ASP A 181 -1.99 27.92 8.60
N ARG A 182 -0.80 27.40 8.92
CA ARG A 182 0.48 28.02 8.53
C ARG A 182 0.96 27.61 7.14
N CYS A 183 0.41 26.54 6.57
CA CYS A 183 0.74 26.08 5.22
C CYS A 183 0.03 26.90 4.14
N ASP A 184 0.71 27.13 3.02
CA ASP A 184 0.05 27.55 1.78
C ASP A 184 -0.59 26.32 1.12
N LEU A 185 -1.92 26.29 1.12
CA LEU A 185 -2.72 25.22 0.52
C LEU A 185 -3.45 25.70 -0.75
N SER A 186 -3.12 26.90 -1.26
CA SER A 186 -3.88 27.55 -2.34
C SER A 186 -3.79 26.84 -3.69
N SER A 187 -2.69 26.11 -3.92
CA SER A 187 -2.46 25.32 -5.13
C SER A 187 -3.12 23.94 -5.09
N ILE A 188 -3.56 23.45 -3.92
CA ILE A 188 -4.06 22.08 -3.78
C ILE A 188 -5.37 21.91 -4.55
N THR A 189 -5.41 20.94 -5.45
CA THR A 189 -6.58 20.59 -6.26
C THR A 189 -7.21 19.27 -5.87
N LYS A 190 -6.44 18.36 -5.25
CA LYS A 190 -6.89 17.05 -4.80
C LYS A 190 -6.06 16.56 -3.62
N ILE A 191 -6.64 15.65 -2.85
CA ILE A 191 -5.98 14.96 -1.75
C ILE A 191 -5.95 13.47 -2.07
N ILE A 192 -4.79 12.82 -1.93
CA ILE A 192 -4.66 11.38 -2.11
C ILE A 192 -4.08 10.77 -0.84
N CYS A 193 -4.84 9.88 -0.22
CA CYS A 193 -4.46 9.18 0.99
C CYS A 193 -4.00 7.75 0.67
N PHE A 194 -2.88 7.33 1.25
CA PHE A 194 -2.35 5.97 1.15
C PHE A 194 -2.25 5.32 2.52
N GLY A 195 -2.76 4.08 2.62
CA GLY A 195 -2.57 3.26 3.81
C GLY A 195 -3.24 3.84 5.04
N LEU A 196 -4.48 4.29 4.91
CA LEU A 196 -5.28 4.72 6.07
C LEU A 196 -5.83 3.53 6.86
N GLY A 197 -5.80 2.30 6.32
CA GLY A 197 -6.23 1.08 7.00
C GLY A 197 -7.73 0.76 6.81
N ASP A 198 -8.10 -0.51 6.98
CA ASP A 198 -9.51 -0.93 6.99
C ASP A 198 -10.03 -1.04 8.42
N PHE A 199 -11.26 -0.58 8.68
CA PHE A 199 -11.84 -0.59 10.04
C PHE A 199 -11.88 -1.99 10.67
N HIS A 200 -12.04 -3.06 9.87
CA HIS A 200 -12.03 -4.42 10.40
C HIS A 200 -10.70 -4.82 11.02
N ARG A 201 -9.58 -4.23 10.56
CA ARG A 201 -8.26 -4.49 11.14
C ARG A 201 -8.14 -3.99 12.57
N ASP A 202 -9.01 -3.07 12.98
CA ASP A 202 -9.02 -2.49 14.31
C ASP A 202 -10.13 -3.04 15.21
N LEU A 203 -10.93 -4.03 14.78
CA LEU A 203 -12.02 -4.62 15.58
C LEU A 203 -11.60 -5.09 16.97
N HIS A 204 -10.35 -5.52 17.11
CA HIS A 204 -9.77 -6.00 18.37
C HIS A 204 -8.66 -5.09 18.90
N SER A 205 -8.43 -3.96 18.24
CA SER A 205 -7.44 -2.98 18.67
C SER A 205 -8.09 -2.00 19.65
N PRO A 206 -7.49 -1.72 20.82
CA PRO A 206 -7.97 -0.66 21.70
C PRO A 206 -7.88 0.72 21.03
N VAL A 207 -6.97 0.86 20.05
CA VAL A 207 -6.80 2.07 19.25
C VAL A 207 -7.44 1.84 17.88
N ASN A 208 -8.51 2.57 17.58
CA ASN A 208 -9.19 2.53 16.28
C ASN A 208 -8.41 3.38 15.25
N ARG A 209 -7.17 2.97 14.95
CA ARG A 209 -6.18 3.73 14.19
C ARG A 209 -6.68 4.09 12.80
N SER A 210 -7.29 3.15 12.11
CA SER A 210 -7.80 3.35 10.76
C SER A 210 -8.88 4.42 10.77
N SER A 211 -9.84 4.35 11.69
CA SER A 211 -10.86 5.39 11.82
C SER A 211 -10.26 6.76 12.17
N LEU A 212 -9.23 6.80 13.04
CA LEU A 212 -8.53 8.05 13.36
C LEU A 212 -7.80 8.65 12.14
N HIS A 213 -7.12 7.83 11.34
CA HIS A 213 -6.46 8.28 10.11
C HIS A 213 -7.45 8.89 9.10
N HIS A 214 -8.64 8.29 8.95
CA HIS A 214 -9.68 8.84 8.08
C HIS A 214 -10.29 10.13 8.64
N ALA A 215 -10.51 10.21 9.96
CA ALA A 215 -10.97 11.44 10.60
C ALA A 215 -9.97 12.59 10.40
N ALA A 216 -8.67 12.33 10.52
CA ALA A 216 -7.62 13.30 10.23
C ALA A 216 -7.63 13.72 8.75
N ALA A 217 -7.84 12.80 7.81
CA ALA A 217 -7.96 13.12 6.38
C ALA A 217 -9.17 14.01 6.08
N LEU A 218 -10.30 13.81 6.77
CA LEU A 218 -11.46 14.70 6.68
C LEU A 218 -11.13 16.11 7.18
N THR A 219 -10.38 16.25 8.29
CA THR A 219 -9.90 17.55 8.77
C THR A 219 -9.01 18.24 7.74
N VAL A 220 -8.03 17.53 7.15
CA VAL A 220 -7.16 18.08 6.10
C VAL A 220 -8.00 18.56 4.92
N ALA A 221 -8.94 17.74 4.45
CA ALA A 221 -9.81 18.09 3.34
C ALA A 221 -10.68 19.31 3.63
N GLN A 222 -11.18 19.43 4.87
CA GLN A 222 -11.94 20.60 5.28
C GLN A 222 -11.07 21.86 5.27
N GLN A 223 -9.86 21.80 5.84
CA GLN A 223 -8.91 22.93 5.85
C GLN A 223 -8.52 23.38 4.44
N VAL A 224 -8.25 22.45 3.53
CA VAL A 224 -7.96 22.78 2.14
C VAL A 224 -9.15 23.47 1.47
N ARG A 225 -10.37 22.94 1.63
CA ARG A 225 -11.59 23.55 1.07
C ARG A 225 -11.85 24.94 1.64
N ASP A 226 -11.63 25.13 2.94
CA ASP A 226 -11.84 26.41 3.60
C ASP A 226 -10.83 27.47 3.14
N LYS A 227 -9.59 27.09 2.86
CA LYS A 227 -8.57 28.01 2.34
C LYS A 227 -8.72 28.30 0.85
N THR A 228 -9.00 27.28 0.04
CA THR A 228 -9.10 27.41 -1.42
C THR A 228 -10.45 27.93 -1.90
N LYS A 229 -11.51 27.78 -1.08
CA LYS A 229 -12.92 27.99 -1.44
C LYS A 229 -13.36 27.20 -2.68
N LYS A 230 -12.71 26.06 -2.94
CA LYS A 230 -12.98 25.18 -4.08
C LYS A 230 -13.34 23.77 -3.62
N PRO A 231 -14.16 23.03 -4.39
CA PRO A 231 -14.27 21.59 -4.21
C PRO A 231 -12.88 20.95 -4.32
N THR A 232 -12.50 20.16 -3.33
CA THR A 232 -11.25 19.41 -3.31
C THR A 232 -11.60 17.94 -3.14
N PRO A 233 -11.51 17.11 -4.20
CA PRO A 233 -11.73 15.67 -4.11
C PRO A 233 -10.76 15.03 -3.12
N LEU A 234 -11.28 14.09 -2.33
CA LEU A 234 -10.54 13.33 -1.33
C LEU A 234 -10.49 11.87 -1.76
N PHE A 235 -9.34 11.40 -2.22
CA PHE A 235 -9.14 10.02 -2.65
C PHE A 235 -8.46 9.20 -1.56
N THR A 236 -8.76 7.90 -1.51
CA THR A 236 -8.05 6.97 -0.63
C THR A 236 -7.73 5.66 -1.31
N GLN A 237 -6.53 5.15 -1.05
CA GLN A 237 -5.98 3.90 -1.55
C GLN A 237 -5.49 3.02 -0.39
N ASP A 238 -6.20 1.93 -0.16
CA ASP A 238 -5.75 0.84 0.70
C ASP A 238 -6.22 -0.51 0.14
N PRO A 239 -5.31 -1.41 -0.25
CA PRO A 239 -5.68 -2.73 -0.75
C PRO A 239 -6.48 -3.59 0.24
N ALA A 240 -6.46 -3.26 1.54
CA ALA A 240 -7.14 -4.01 2.57
C ALA A 240 -8.63 -3.66 2.71
N TYR A 241 -9.13 -2.64 2.00
CA TYR A 241 -10.51 -2.22 2.18
C TYR A 241 -11.53 -3.31 1.87
N CYS A 242 -12.45 -3.51 2.81
CA CYS A 242 -13.62 -4.37 2.71
C CYS A 242 -14.87 -3.52 2.40
N ASP A 243 -15.94 -4.13 1.90
CA ASP A 243 -17.06 -3.39 1.29
C ASP A 243 -17.83 -2.50 2.28
N GLY A 244 -18.06 -2.96 3.51
CA GLY A 244 -18.70 -2.15 4.56
C GLY A 244 -17.97 -0.83 4.85
N PRO A 245 -16.66 -0.85 5.18
CA PRO A 245 -15.85 0.35 5.32
C PRO A 245 -15.83 1.23 4.07
N LYS A 246 -15.74 0.66 2.86
CA LYS A 246 -15.77 1.46 1.62
C LYS A 246 -17.07 2.27 1.49
N GLU A 247 -18.21 1.65 1.82
CA GLU A 247 -19.50 2.32 1.77
C GLU A 247 -19.55 3.52 2.73
N VAL A 248 -19.12 3.33 3.98
CA VAL A 248 -19.00 4.40 4.97
C VAL A 248 -18.07 5.51 4.47
N LEU A 249 -16.89 5.16 3.96
CA LEU A 249 -15.95 6.16 3.43
C LEU A 249 -16.55 6.97 2.28
N LYS A 250 -17.26 6.33 1.35
CA LYS A 250 -17.96 7.01 0.24
C LYS A 250 -19.03 7.97 0.76
N ASN A 251 -19.79 7.59 1.80
CA ASN A 251 -20.79 8.45 2.45
C ASN A 251 -20.17 9.71 3.09
N HIS A 252 -18.92 9.62 3.53
CA HIS A 252 -18.15 10.75 4.10
C HIS A 252 -17.33 11.52 3.04
N GLY A 253 -17.58 11.28 1.75
CA GLY A 253 -16.99 12.04 0.65
C GLY A 253 -15.62 11.56 0.16
N PHE A 254 -15.20 10.34 0.55
CA PHE A 254 -14.02 9.71 -0.03
C PHE A 254 -14.32 9.08 -1.40
N HIS A 255 -13.38 9.24 -2.32
CA HIS A 255 -13.27 8.46 -3.55
C HIS A 255 -12.30 7.30 -3.30
N VAL A 256 -12.83 6.10 -3.10
CA VAL A 256 -12.01 4.90 -2.88
C VAL A 256 -11.57 4.32 -4.23
N TYR A 257 -10.27 4.08 -4.42
CA TYR A 257 -9.79 3.34 -5.59
C TYR A 257 -10.16 1.85 -5.50
N GLU A 258 -10.79 1.31 -6.53
CA GLU A 258 -11.33 -0.06 -6.57
C GLU A 258 -10.76 -0.88 -7.73
N GLY A 259 -11.10 -2.17 -7.82
CA GLY A 259 -10.63 -3.05 -8.89
C GLY A 259 -9.10 -3.17 -8.93
N ALA A 260 -8.50 -3.15 -10.12
CA ALA A 260 -7.05 -3.13 -10.29
C ALA A 260 -6.43 -1.79 -9.87
N ALA A 261 -7.16 -0.68 -10.06
CA ALA A 261 -6.72 0.68 -9.72
C ALA A 261 -6.40 0.84 -8.23
N ARG A 262 -6.98 0.02 -7.34
CA ARG A 262 -6.73 0.04 -5.88
C ARG A 262 -5.27 -0.12 -5.46
N PHE A 263 -4.39 -0.58 -6.35
CA PHE A 263 -2.98 -0.80 -6.06
C PHE A 263 -2.07 0.34 -6.51
N THR A 264 -2.41 1.01 -7.61
CA THR A 264 -1.48 1.88 -8.32
C THR A 264 -2.04 3.25 -8.68
N ARG A 265 -3.36 3.38 -8.85
CA ARG A 265 -3.96 4.59 -9.45
C ARG A 265 -3.74 5.85 -8.63
N GLY A 266 -3.73 5.75 -7.30
CA GLY A 266 -3.39 6.87 -6.43
C GLY A 266 -2.02 7.46 -6.74
N PHE A 267 -1.03 6.64 -7.14
CA PHE A 267 0.30 7.12 -7.52
C PHE A 267 0.30 7.80 -8.89
N VAL A 268 -0.48 7.27 -9.84
CA VAL A 268 -0.65 7.84 -11.18
C VAL A 268 -1.29 9.23 -11.12
N ASP A 269 -2.22 9.43 -10.18
CA ASP A 269 -2.98 10.68 -10.07
C ASP A 269 -2.26 11.79 -9.29
N ILE A 270 -1.06 11.54 -8.76
CA ILE A 270 -0.23 12.57 -8.10
C ILE A 270 0.26 13.56 -9.16
N ASP A 271 0.17 14.85 -8.85
CA ASP A 271 0.81 15.94 -9.60
C ASP A 271 1.34 17.01 -8.64
N GLU A 272 1.85 18.13 -9.15
CA GLU A 272 2.40 19.24 -8.35
C GLU A 272 1.38 19.94 -7.46
N ASN A 273 0.07 19.71 -7.71
CA ASN A 273 -1.03 20.32 -6.99
C ASN A 273 -1.77 19.30 -6.10
N THR A 274 -1.17 18.14 -5.85
CA THR A 274 -1.71 17.12 -4.95
C THR A 274 -1.17 17.30 -3.53
N LEU A 275 -2.06 17.17 -2.54
CA LEU A 275 -1.66 16.89 -1.16
C LEU A 275 -1.71 15.38 -0.94
N VAL A 276 -0.59 14.80 -0.53
CA VAL A 276 -0.50 13.36 -0.23
C VAL A 276 -0.50 13.14 1.28
N MET A 277 -1.36 12.24 1.74
CA MET A 277 -1.29 11.70 3.11
C MET A 277 -0.84 10.25 3.06
N SER A 278 0.17 9.88 3.85
CA SER A 278 0.72 8.54 3.89
C SER A 278 0.99 8.16 5.35
N MET A 279 0.06 7.39 5.93
CA MET A 279 0.00 7.19 7.39
C MET A 279 0.62 5.86 7.81
N PHE A 280 0.13 4.77 7.23
CA PHE A 280 0.68 3.44 7.48
C PHE A 280 0.62 2.56 6.22
N PRO A 281 1.23 3.01 5.10
CA PRO A 281 1.20 2.25 3.88
C PRO A 281 2.07 0.99 3.99
N THR A 282 1.63 -0.09 3.34
CA THR A 282 2.51 -1.22 3.02
C THR A 282 3.39 -0.93 1.81
N ALA A 283 3.00 0.04 0.97
CA ALA A 283 3.79 0.52 -0.16
C ALA A 283 4.85 1.54 0.29
N PRO A 284 6.03 1.59 -0.37
CA PRO A 284 7.08 2.56 -0.05
C PRO A 284 6.77 3.93 -0.69
N VAL A 285 5.69 4.58 -0.25
CA VAL A 285 5.14 5.82 -0.85
C VAL A 285 6.21 6.90 -1.04
N ARG A 286 7.11 7.07 -0.05
CA ARG A 286 8.18 8.07 -0.11
C ARG A 286 9.23 7.76 -1.19
N GLU A 287 9.57 6.49 -1.36
CA GLU A 287 10.50 6.02 -2.39
C GLU A 287 9.86 6.19 -3.78
N ILE A 288 8.60 5.79 -3.92
CA ILE A 288 7.82 5.97 -5.16
C ILE A 288 7.75 7.44 -5.57
N ILE A 289 7.41 8.35 -4.65
CA ILE A 289 7.34 9.80 -4.94
C ILE A 289 8.73 10.35 -5.28
N ALA A 290 9.81 9.80 -4.70
CA ALA A 290 11.16 10.25 -5.00
C ALA A 290 11.58 9.93 -6.45
N ASP A 291 11.08 8.83 -7.01
CA ASP A 291 11.34 8.41 -8.40
C ASP A 291 10.57 9.23 -9.45
N PHE A 292 9.56 9.99 -9.05
CA PHE A 292 8.80 10.82 -9.98
C PHE A 292 9.59 12.05 -10.43
N ASN A 293 9.26 12.59 -11.61
CA ASN A 293 9.83 13.84 -12.11
C ASN A 293 9.15 15.10 -11.53
N PHE A 294 8.13 14.91 -10.68
CA PHE A 294 7.38 15.95 -9.99
C PHE A 294 7.27 15.61 -8.50
N ARG A 295 6.81 16.56 -7.69
CA ARG A 295 6.57 16.36 -6.24
C ARG A 295 5.19 16.89 -5.88
N PRO A 296 4.44 16.20 -5.01
CA PRO A 296 3.21 16.78 -4.47
C PRO A 296 3.54 18.08 -3.73
N ALA A 297 2.62 19.04 -3.76
CA ALA A 297 2.77 20.30 -3.04
C ALA A 297 2.93 20.10 -1.53
N VAL A 298 2.26 19.08 -0.97
CA VAL A 298 2.34 18.73 0.45
C VAL A 298 2.41 17.21 0.60
N LEU A 299 3.29 16.75 1.49
CA LEU A 299 3.40 15.35 1.88
C LEU A 299 3.32 15.23 3.40
N ILE A 300 2.23 14.64 3.90
CA ILE A 300 2.04 14.31 5.31
C ILE A 300 2.43 12.85 5.52
N CYS A 301 3.59 12.64 6.15
CA CYS A 301 4.15 11.32 6.42
C CYS A 301 4.50 11.20 7.91
N ASN A 302 3.52 10.91 8.75
CA ASN A 302 3.74 10.51 10.14
C ASN A 302 2.58 9.61 10.58
N ARG A 303 2.87 8.56 11.37
CA ARG A 303 1.83 7.75 11.99
C ARG A 303 1.18 8.57 13.10
N LEU A 304 -0.15 8.68 13.11
CA LEU A 304 -0.85 9.18 14.29
C LEU A 304 -0.88 8.08 15.34
N ILE A 305 -0.32 8.36 16.50
CA ILE A 305 -0.37 7.49 17.67
C ILE A 305 -1.52 8.04 18.52
N GLY A 306 -2.61 7.29 18.61
CA GLY A 306 -3.73 7.60 19.50
C GLY A 306 -3.61 6.92 20.85
#